data_AF-A0A1U8PFT0-F1
#
_entry.id   AF-A0A1U8PFT0-F1
#
_cell.length_a   1.000
_cell.length_b   1.000
_cell.length_c   1.000
_cell.angle_alpha   90.00
_cell.angle_beta   90.00
_cell.angle_gamma   90.00
#
_symmetry.space_group_name_H-M   'P 1'
#
loop_
_entity.id
_entity.type
_entity.pdbx_description
1 polymer ?
#
loop_
_entity_poly.entity_id
_entity_poly.type
_entity_poly.pdbx_seq_one_letter_code
_entity_poly.pdbx_strand_id
1 'polypeptide(L)'
;MDSIVLAGQKLKGFAEGLVTGRESSSRRNPIEILKRLQRESFSDLMKLRDRQDKVERLFSFYKSSKGNPFQESSTVLRGEVDFIGAVLLMSRVDEEHWGGIGRAGIKTGVDTRFRFEIAVGDKDSVGIEFVANQKRVASNDGDVLETPLSLSKLFYKANAANEFSAIAIPIGAQVKDLDVASDYSLQEEKGLTDLSLGPPMLHQQTGGAIGVTVRMSNVIASLAQSISGIRNGHCLSTFGQVVCLLPLGLKLSLLGLHRGPKLAGHNIHLGAFAIPVGFSRPFGDAGSRVEASAPPLTPNIPEFGSIALKLDSEFDEYKRLSGWIEMKQANPEHLEWAVNFSDSSEDGYGWGTSLGGILEGPGNWGHFQVESYVKFNPSKRFSLKPGVAYVVSGSTQTLALVLRSNWSI
;
A
#
# COMPACT_ATOMS: atom_id res chain seq x y z
N MET A 1 45.43 26.10 -17.78
CA MET A 1 46.37 26.82 -16.89
C MET A 1 46.11 28.33 -16.88
N ASP A 2 44.96 28.79 -17.39
CA ASP A 2 44.73 30.20 -17.71
C ASP A 2 43.94 30.99 -16.64
N SER A 3 43.46 30.31 -15.59
CA SER A 3 42.71 30.95 -14.49
C SER A 3 43.62 31.65 -13.46
N ILE A 4 44.85 31.16 -13.29
CA ILE A 4 45.84 31.73 -12.34
C ILE A 4 46.50 32.99 -12.91
N VAL A 5 46.69 33.04 -14.23
CA VAL A 5 47.25 34.22 -14.94
C VAL A 5 46.29 35.41 -14.89
N LEU A 6 44.97 35.16 -14.94
CA LEU A 6 43.95 36.20 -14.86
C LEU A 6 43.84 36.82 -13.45
N ALA A 7 44.09 36.03 -12.40
CA ALA A 7 44.13 36.51 -11.02
C ALA A 7 45.38 37.38 -10.75
N GLY A 8 46.52 37.01 -11.34
CA GLY A 8 47.77 37.79 -11.27
C GLY A 8 47.67 39.16 -11.95
N GLN A 9 46.98 39.26 -13.09
CA GLN A 9 46.78 40.54 -13.78
C GLN A 9 45.82 41.48 -13.04
N LYS A 10 44.77 40.95 -12.38
CA LYS A 10 43.87 41.77 -11.55
C LYS A 10 44.56 42.34 -10.30
N LEU A 11 45.48 41.58 -9.69
CA LEU A 11 46.30 42.05 -8.58
C LEU A 11 47.34 43.10 -9.02
N LYS A 12 47.91 42.96 -10.22
CA LYS A 12 48.85 43.94 -10.78
C LYS A 12 48.18 45.28 -11.09
N GLY A 13 46.96 45.26 -11.65
CA GLY A 13 46.18 46.48 -11.88
C GLY A 13 45.76 47.19 -10.59
N PHE A 14 45.61 46.45 -9.48
CA PHE A 14 45.33 47.03 -8.16
C PHE A 14 46.57 47.67 -7.52
N ALA A 15 47.75 47.10 -7.78
CA ALA A 15 49.03 47.62 -7.27
C ALA A 15 49.53 48.84 -8.06
N GLU A 16 49.32 48.87 -9.38
CA GLU A 16 49.70 50.01 -10.23
C GLU A 16 48.84 51.26 -9.94
N GLY A 17 47.58 51.09 -9.53
CA GLY A 17 46.72 52.20 -9.09
C GLY A 17 47.11 52.83 -7.75
N LEU A 18 48.02 52.20 -6.98
CA LEU A 18 48.38 52.65 -5.64
C LEU A 18 49.68 53.47 -5.58
N VAL A 19 50.49 53.47 -6.65
CA VAL A 19 51.85 54.03 -6.65
C VAL A 19 52.00 55.32 -7.47
N THR A 20 51.08 55.65 -8.37
CA THR A 20 51.13 56.92 -9.10
C THR A 20 50.44 58.04 -8.32
N GLY A 21 51.22 58.74 -7.51
CA GLY A 21 50.78 59.93 -6.80
C GLY A 21 50.57 61.14 -7.71
N ARG A 22 49.32 61.62 -7.69
CA ARG A 22 48.93 63.02 -7.41
C ARG A 22 49.00 64.03 -8.55
N GLU A 23 47.82 64.43 -9.04
CA GLU A 23 47.49 65.84 -9.28
C GLU A 23 46.14 66.20 -8.67
N SER A 24 45.99 67.48 -8.35
CA SER A 24 45.17 68.11 -7.33
C SER A 24 43.64 68.01 -7.47
N SER A 25 42.94 67.64 -6.39
CA SER A 25 41.93 68.50 -5.75
C SER A 25 41.35 67.84 -4.48
N SER A 26 41.03 68.67 -3.47
CA SER A 26 40.25 68.33 -2.28
C SER A 26 40.90 67.38 -1.24
N ARG A 27 41.42 67.97 -0.16
CA ARG A 27 41.80 67.27 1.09
C ARG A 27 40.56 66.61 1.70
N ARG A 28 40.36 65.30 1.49
CA ARG A 28 39.47 64.49 2.33
C ARG A 28 40.28 63.84 3.44
N ASN A 29 39.87 64.10 4.66
CA ASN A 29 40.57 63.66 5.87
C ASN A 29 40.45 62.13 5.96
N PRO A 30 41.53 61.34 6.18
CA PRO A 30 41.45 59.88 6.29
C PRO A 30 40.43 59.40 7.35
N ILE A 31 40.15 60.24 8.33
CA ILE A 31 39.09 60.04 9.34
C ILE A 31 37.69 59.99 8.70
N GLU A 32 37.42 60.77 7.64
CA GLU A 32 36.13 60.77 6.94
C GLU A 32 35.92 59.51 6.11
N ILE A 33 36.99 58.95 5.53
CA ILE A 33 36.94 57.68 4.80
C ILE A 33 36.61 56.54 5.78
N LEU A 34 37.26 56.51 6.94
CA LEU A 34 36.96 55.55 8.00
C LEU A 34 35.53 55.70 8.53
N LYS A 35 35.07 56.93 8.76
CA LYS A 35 33.67 57.20 9.17
C LYS A 35 32.67 56.76 8.10
N ARG A 36 32.99 56.93 6.82
CA ARG A 36 32.14 56.47 5.70
C ARG A 36 32.10 54.95 5.62
N LEU A 37 33.25 54.28 5.69
CA LEU A 37 33.33 52.81 5.71
C LEU A 37 32.57 52.23 6.91
N GLN A 38 32.72 52.82 8.09
CA GLN A 38 31.98 52.40 9.27
C GLN A 38 30.47 52.55 9.07
N ARG A 39 30.02 53.66 8.46
CA ARG A 39 28.61 53.89 8.15
C ARG A 39 28.07 52.95 7.07
N GLU A 40 28.87 52.63 6.06
CA GLU A 40 28.51 51.66 5.01
C GLU A 40 28.41 50.24 5.58
N SER A 41 29.38 49.81 6.39
CA SER A 41 29.35 48.49 7.05
C SER A 41 28.16 48.35 8.02
N PHE A 42 27.84 49.38 8.81
CA PHE A 42 26.64 49.35 9.66
C PHE A 42 25.34 49.38 8.86
N SER A 43 25.32 50.05 7.70
CA SER A 43 24.16 50.03 6.80
C SER A 43 23.92 48.66 6.21
N ASP A 44 24.96 47.93 5.81
CA ASP A 44 24.82 46.58 5.26
C ASP A 44 24.42 45.56 6.32
N LEU A 45 24.93 45.71 7.55
CA LEU A 45 24.48 44.91 8.69
C LEU A 45 22.99 45.14 8.99
N MET A 46 22.52 46.39 8.95
CA MET A 46 21.08 46.70 9.10
C MET A 46 20.23 46.09 7.97
N LYS A 47 20.71 46.06 6.72
CA LYS A 47 20.00 45.38 5.62
C LYS A 47 19.92 43.86 5.83
N LEU A 48 20.98 43.24 6.36
CA LEU A 48 20.96 41.81 6.68
C LEU A 48 20.01 41.51 7.84
N ARG A 49 19.99 42.36 8.86
CA ARG A 49 19.01 42.27 9.96
C ARG A 49 17.58 42.41 9.45
N ASP A 50 17.28 43.41 8.60
CA ASP A 50 15.94 43.59 8.03
C ASP A 50 15.50 42.39 7.17
N ARG A 51 16.45 41.75 6.47
CA ARG A 51 16.18 40.51 5.72
C ARG A 51 15.93 39.34 6.66
N GLN A 52 16.69 39.22 7.74
CA GLN A 52 16.45 38.22 8.77
C GLN A 52 15.09 38.42 9.45
N ASP A 53 14.74 39.64 9.85
CA ASP A 53 13.45 39.98 10.46
C ASP A 53 12.27 39.69 9.49
N LYS A 54 12.46 39.88 8.17
CA LYS A 54 11.46 39.50 7.17
C LYS A 54 11.28 37.98 7.06
N VAL A 55 12.38 37.23 7.09
CA VAL A 55 12.36 35.76 7.08
C VAL A 55 11.71 35.24 8.36
N GLU A 56 12.08 35.79 9.52
CA GLU A 56 11.46 35.45 10.82
C GLU A 56 9.97 35.81 10.86
N ARG A 57 9.55 36.95 10.30
CA ARG A 57 8.12 37.25 10.15
C ARG A 57 7.41 36.22 9.27
N LEU A 58 8.01 35.81 8.16
CA LEU A 58 7.45 34.79 7.27
C LEU A 58 7.28 33.46 8.01
N PHE A 59 8.31 33.02 8.76
CA PHE A 59 8.22 31.85 9.64
C PHE A 59 7.21 32.03 10.78
N SER A 60 7.03 33.25 11.29
CA SER A 60 6.03 33.53 12.34
C SER A 60 4.61 33.42 11.82
N PHE A 61 4.33 33.81 10.57
CA PHE A 61 3.01 33.64 9.95
C PHE A 61 2.66 32.16 9.75
N TYR A 62 3.65 31.31 9.45
CA TYR A 62 3.45 29.85 9.42
C TYR A 62 3.28 29.24 10.82
N LYS A 63 3.78 29.89 11.88
CA LYS A 63 3.78 29.37 13.26
C LYS A 63 2.69 29.98 14.15
N SER A 64 2.01 31.05 13.71
CA SER A 64 1.07 31.83 14.53
C SER A 64 -0.39 31.42 14.41
N SER A 65 -0.73 30.32 13.72
CA SER A 65 -2.08 29.72 13.78
C SER A 65 -2.31 28.94 15.11
N LYS A 66 -1.82 29.48 16.24
CA LYS A 66 -2.16 28.99 17.58
C LYS A 66 -3.59 29.42 17.92
N GLY A 67 -4.56 28.66 17.45
CA GLY A 67 -5.98 28.89 17.75
C GLY A 67 -6.96 27.95 17.06
N ASN A 68 -6.52 26.81 16.53
CA ASN A 68 -7.39 25.79 15.96
C ASN A 68 -7.28 24.52 16.85
N PRO A 69 -8.38 23.87 17.27
CA PRO A 69 -8.34 22.59 17.98
C PRO A 69 -7.64 21.46 17.19
N PHE A 70 -7.40 21.69 15.90
CA PHE A 70 -6.49 20.90 15.07
C PHE A 70 -5.12 21.59 15.05
N GLN A 71 -4.31 21.31 16.07
CA GLN A 71 -2.87 21.50 16.01
C GLN A 71 -2.38 20.78 14.76
N GLU A 72 -1.73 21.50 13.82
CA GLU A 72 -1.30 20.99 12.51
C GLU A 72 -0.40 19.75 12.66
N SER A 73 -1.02 18.57 12.75
CA SER A 73 -0.39 17.31 12.42
C SER A 73 -0.25 17.29 10.90
N SER A 74 0.99 17.32 10.41
CA SER A 74 1.28 17.29 8.98
C SER A 74 0.52 16.13 8.34
N THR A 75 -0.40 16.42 7.41
CA THR A 75 -1.06 15.38 6.61
C THR A 75 -0.01 14.74 5.71
N VAL A 76 0.19 13.43 5.87
CA VAL A 76 1.08 12.65 5.02
C VAL A 76 0.26 12.16 3.83
N LEU A 77 0.59 12.69 2.64
CA LEU A 77 0.08 12.18 1.38
C LEU A 77 1.07 11.16 0.82
N ARG A 78 0.56 9.98 0.46
CA ARG A 78 1.27 8.98 -0.34
C ARG A 78 0.46 8.69 -1.60
N GLY A 79 1.06 8.96 -2.75
CA GLY A 79 0.52 8.52 -4.04
C GLY A 79 1.25 7.27 -4.50
N GLU A 80 0.51 6.28 -4.98
CA GLU A 80 1.04 5.07 -5.59
C GLU A 80 0.34 4.82 -6.92
N VAL A 81 1.12 4.49 -7.95
CA VAL A 81 0.60 4.12 -9.26
C VAL A 81 1.26 2.83 -9.70
N ASP A 82 0.45 1.85 -10.08
CA ASP A 82 0.86 0.51 -10.45
C ASP A 82 0.33 0.24 -11.86
N PHE A 83 1.25 0.07 -12.81
CA PHE A 83 0.92 -0.25 -14.19
C PHE A 83 1.35 -1.68 -14.48
N ILE A 84 0.46 -2.45 -15.08
CA ILE A 84 0.72 -3.83 -15.52
C ILE A 84 0.33 -3.95 -16.99
N GLY A 85 1.30 -4.34 -17.82
CA GLY A 85 1.08 -4.75 -19.20
C GLY A 85 1.49 -6.20 -19.40
N ALA A 86 0.76 -6.95 -20.23
CA ALA A 86 1.09 -8.34 -20.53
C ALA A 86 0.90 -8.64 -22.03
N VAL A 87 1.84 -9.40 -22.59
CA VAL A 87 1.72 -10.02 -23.91
C VAL A 87 1.54 -11.52 -23.70
N LEU A 88 0.42 -12.05 -24.19
CA LEU A 88 0.01 -13.42 -23.95
C LEU A 88 0.28 -14.28 -25.19
N LEU A 89 1.06 -15.34 -25.00
CA LEU A 89 1.28 -16.39 -25.99
C LEU A 89 0.41 -17.58 -25.58
N MET A 90 -0.62 -17.84 -26.40
CA MET A 90 -1.63 -18.86 -26.14
C MET A 90 -1.72 -19.81 -27.33
N SER A 91 -1.95 -21.10 -27.06
CA SER A 91 -2.18 -22.10 -28.10
C SER A 91 -3.54 -21.93 -28.78
N ARG A 92 -4.55 -21.47 -28.03
CA ARG A 92 -5.91 -21.17 -28.51
C ARG A 92 -6.48 -19.93 -27.80
N VAL A 93 -7.33 -19.18 -28.49
CA VAL A 93 -7.97 -17.96 -27.98
C VAL A 93 -9.45 -18.26 -27.75
N ASP A 94 -9.75 -18.98 -26.67
CA ASP A 94 -11.11 -19.32 -26.24
C ASP A 94 -11.47 -18.62 -24.92
N GLU A 95 -12.76 -18.48 -24.58
CA GLU A 95 -13.19 -17.83 -23.32
C GLU A 95 -12.63 -18.51 -22.06
N GLU A 96 -12.42 -19.84 -22.10
CA GLU A 96 -11.82 -20.60 -20.99
C GLU A 96 -10.39 -20.14 -20.66
N HIS A 97 -9.64 -19.71 -21.67
CA HIS A 97 -8.26 -19.23 -21.52
C HIS A 97 -8.22 -17.88 -20.79
N TRP A 98 -9.20 -17.00 -21.03
CA TRP A 98 -9.35 -15.74 -20.30
C TRP A 98 -9.72 -15.96 -18.84
N GLY A 99 -10.52 -16.99 -18.54
CA GLY A 99 -10.80 -17.42 -17.16
C GLY A 99 -9.52 -17.83 -16.41
N GLY A 100 -8.63 -18.58 -17.07
CA GLY A 100 -7.33 -18.97 -16.53
C GLY A 100 -6.40 -17.78 -16.22
N ILE A 101 -6.35 -16.79 -17.11
CA ILE A 101 -5.56 -15.55 -16.92
C ILE A 101 -6.10 -14.72 -15.76
N GLY A 102 -7.44 -14.58 -15.68
CA GLY A 102 -8.10 -13.88 -14.58
C GLY A 102 -7.84 -14.55 -13.24
N ARG A 103 -7.87 -15.90 -13.20
CA ARG A 103 -7.52 -16.70 -12.01
C ARG A 103 -6.04 -16.55 -11.64
N ALA A 104 -5.15 -16.45 -12.62
CA ALA A 104 -3.72 -16.23 -12.42
C ALA A 104 -3.35 -14.81 -11.96
N GLY A 105 -4.32 -13.89 -11.85
CA GLY A 105 -4.10 -12.53 -11.37
C GLY A 105 -3.37 -11.60 -12.34
N ILE A 106 -3.26 -11.97 -13.63
CA ILE A 106 -2.64 -11.12 -14.66
C ILE A 106 -3.71 -10.14 -15.16
N LYS A 107 -3.85 -9.00 -14.47
CA LYS A 107 -4.78 -7.93 -14.80
C LYS A 107 -4.02 -6.77 -15.44
N THR A 108 -4.12 -6.61 -16.76
CA THR A 108 -3.50 -5.49 -17.45
C THR A 108 -4.28 -4.20 -17.21
N GLY A 109 -3.59 -3.10 -16.90
CA GLY A 109 -4.21 -1.81 -16.67
C GLY A 109 -3.34 -0.89 -15.81
N VAL A 110 -3.93 0.25 -15.45
CA VAL A 110 -3.35 1.22 -14.51
C VAL A 110 -4.23 1.24 -13.26
N ASP A 111 -3.62 0.99 -12.10
CA ASP A 111 -4.23 1.15 -10.78
C ASP A 111 -3.54 2.32 -10.08
N THR A 112 -4.33 3.32 -9.68
CA THR A 112 -3.83 4.49 -8.95
C THR A 112 -4.45 4.52 -7.58
N ARG A 113 -3.62 4.77 -6.56
CA ARG A 113 -4.01 4.78 -5.16
C ARG A 113 -3.42 6.00 -4.47
N PHE A 114 -4.27 6.78 -3.81
CA PHE A 114 -3.88 7.93 -3.01
C PHE A 114 -4.28 7.71 -1.57
N ARG A 115 -3.32 7.76 -0.64
CA ARG A 115 -3.55 7.62 0.79
C ARG A 115 -3.21 8.93 1.49
N PHE A 116 -4.17 9.45 2.23
CA PHE A 116 -4.04 10.62 3.07
C PHE A 116 -4.11 10.16 4.51
N GLU A 117 -3.08 10.44 5.29
CA GLU A 117 -3.00 10.04 6.70
C GLU A 117 -2.73 11.27 7.56
N ILE A 118 -3.51 11.41 8.63
CA ILE A 118 -3.46 12.54 9.56
C ILE A 118 -3.27 11.95 10.96
N ALA A 119 -2.23 12.39 11.66
CA ALA A 119 -2.06 12.04 13.06
C ALA A 119 -3.11 12.77 13.91
N VAL A 120 -3.79 12.05 14.78
CA VAL A 120 -4.78 12.59 15.72
C VAL A 120 -4.22 12.40 17.12
N GLY A 121 -3.82 13.49 17.77
CA GLY A 121 -3.06 13.41 19.02
C GLY A 121 -1.65 12.83 18.80
N ASP A 122 -1.10 12.18 19.82
CA ASP A 122 0.30 11.72 19.80
C ASP A 122 0.51 10.33 19.17
N LYS A 123 -0.51 9.47 19.18
CA LYS A 123 -0.38 8.03 18.85
C LYS A 123 -1.39 7.50 17.84
N ASP A 124 -2.49 8.22 17.63
CA ASP A 124 -3.58 7.75 16.78
C ASP A 124 -3.47 8.37 15.38
N SER A 125 -4.08 7.71 14.40
CA SER A 125 -4.10 8.17 13.02
C SER A 125 -5.45 7.94 12.38
N VAL A 126 -5.87 8.90 11.56
CA VAL A 126 -7.02 8.78 10.66
C VAL A 126 -6.47 8.77 9.25
N GLY A 127 -6.98 7.87 8.40
CA GLY A 127 -6.60 7.86 7.00
C GLY A 127 -7.75 7.59 6.05
N ILE A 128 -7.57 8.10 4.84
CA ILE A 128 -8.50 7.98 3.73
C ILE A 128 -7.72 7.47 2.51
N GLU A 129 -8.30 6.50 1.81
CA GLU A 129 -7.75 5.94 0.58
C GLU A 129 -8.71 6.20 -0.58
N PHE A 130 -8.17 6.73 -1.68
CA PHE A 130 -8.88 6.86 -2.94
C PHE A 130 -8.21 5.98 -3.99
N VAL A 131 -9.03 5.31 -4.79
CA VAL A 131 -8.57 4.45 -5.89
C VAL A 131 -9.26 4.86 -7.18
N ALA A 132 -8.49 4.88 -8.26
CA ALA A 132 -9.01 4.89 -9.62
C ALA A 132 -8.33 3.77 -10.41
N ASN A 133 -9.13 2.94 -11.08
CA ASN A 133 -8.68 1.77 -11.79
C ASN A 133 -9.22 1.76 -13.21
N GLN A 134 -8.35 1.57 -14.19
CA GLN A 134 -8.78 1.37 -15.57
C GLN A 134 -9.30 -0.05 -15.76
N LYS A 135 -10.57 -0.31 -15.39
CA LYS A 135 -11.23 -1.59 -15.63
C LYS A 135 -11.81 -1.62 -17.04
N ARG A 136 -11.28 -2.44 -17.94
CA ARG A 136 -11.98 -2.77 -19.20
C ARG A 136 -13.26 -3.51 -18.85
N VAL A 137 -14.39 -2.84 -18.98
CA VAL A 137 -15.69 -3.50 -19.01
C VAL A 137 -15.79 -4.22 -20.35
N ALA A 138 -16.09 -5.51 -20.33
CA ALA A 138 -16.42 -6.29 -21.53
C ALA A 138 -17.81 -5.88 -22.05
N SER A 139 -18.01 -4.59 -22.34
CA SER A 139 -19.08 -4.15 -23.22
C SER A 139 -18.59 -4.33 -24.66
N ASN A 140 -19.49 -4.76 -25.53
CA ASN A 140 -19.24 -5.01 -26.96
C ASN A 140 -18.74 -3.78 -27.76
N ASP A 141 -18.60 -2.63 -27.09
CA ASP A 141 -18.05 -1.41 -27.65
C ASP A 141 -16.74 -1.13 -26.92
N GLY A 142 -15.67 -0.91 -27.68
CA GLY A 142 -14.28 -0.81 -27.20
C GLY A 142 -13.97 0.41 -26.32
N ASP A 143 -14.98 0.96 -25.65
CA ASP A 143 -14.87 2.14 -24.80
C ASP A 143 -14.20 1.78 -23.48
N VAL A 144 -13.01 2.36 -23.30
CA VAL A 144 -12.30 2.37 -22.04
C VAL A 144 -13.03 3.33 -21.11
N LEU A 145 -13.95 2.81 -20.31
CA LEU A 145 -14.56 3.56 -19.22
C LEU A 145 -13.52 3.73 -18.11
N GLU A 146 -12.86 4.89 -18.09
CA GLU A 146 -12.08 5.33 -16.94
C GLU A 146 -13.00 5.42 -15.72
N THR A 147 -12.71 4.66 -14.66
CA THR A 147 -13.47 4.83 -13.42
C THR A 147 -13.04 6.15 -12.76
N PRO A 148 -13.97 7.03 -12.37
CA PRO A 148 -13.63 8.22 -11.63
C PRO A 148 -12.93 7.85 -10.31
N LEU A 149 -12.14 8.79 -9.77
CA LEU A 149 -11.54 8.65 -8.46
C LEU A 149 -12.63 8.37 -7.42
N SER A 150 -12.56 7.20 -6.79
CA SER A 150 -13.56 6.74 -5.83
C SER A 150 -12.95 6.58 -4.45
N LEU A 151 -13.73 6.93 -3.42
CA LEU A 151 -13.36 6.65 -2.04
C LEU A 151 -13.32 5.12 -1.86
N SER A 152 -12.14 4.56 -1.66
CA SER A 152 -11.96 3.12 -1.49
C SER A 152 -11.95 2.73 -0.03
N LYS A 153 -11.42 3.57 0.88
CA LYS A 153 -11.27 3.23 2.30
C LYS A 153 -11.29 4.45 3.21
N LEU A 154 -11.86 4.27 4.40
CA LEU A 154 -11.75 5.20 5.52
C LEU A 154 -11.39 4.40 6.77
N PHE A 155 -10.33 4.78 7.49
CA PHE A 155 -9.89 4.07 8.69
C PHE A 155 -9.44 5.00 9.82
N TYR A 156 -9.55 4.48 11.03
CA TYR A 156 -8.98 5.04 12.25
C TYR A 156 -8.13 3.97 12.94
N LYS A 157 -6.89 4.29 13.26
CA LYS A 157 -5.98 3.42 14.01
C LYS A 157 -5.65 4.10 15.34
N ALA A 158 -6.02 3.45 16.43
CA ALA A 158 -5.67 3.84 17.78
C ALA A 158 -4.54 2.96 18.30
N ASN A 159 -3.55 3.58 18.95
CA ASN A 159 -2.41 2.85 19.48
C ASN A 159 -2.27 3.09 21.00
N ALA A 160 -2.68 2.10 21.79
CA ALA A 160 -2.61 2.15 23.24
C ALA A 160 -1.35 1.40 23.71
N ALA A 161 -0.30 2.15 24.01
CA ALA A 161 1.03 1.60 24.36
C ALA A 161 1.64 0.75 23.24
N ASN A 162 2.83 0.17 23.46
CA ASN A 162 3.53 -0.59 22.43
C ASN A 162 2.95 -2.01 22.20
N GLU A 163 1.98 -2.41 23.02
CA GLU A 163 1.47 -3.78 23.12
C GLU A 163 0.04 -3.91 22.57
N PHE A 164 -0.73 -2.82 22.46
CA PHE A 164 -2.13 -2.88 22.06
C PHE A 164 -2.45 -1.83 20.99
N SER A 165 -3.09 -2.25 19.91
CA SER A 165 -3.63 -1.34 18.91
C SER A 165 -5.01 -1.76 18.47
N ALA A 166 -5.87 -0.79 18.18
CA ALA A 166 -7.20 -1.00 17.63
C ALA A 166 -7.31 -0.30 16.29
N ILE A 167 -8.08 -0.89 15.37
CA ILE A 167 -8.38 -0.32 14.07
C ILE A 167 -9.89 -0.38 13.82
N ALA A 168 -10.45 0.70 13.30
CA ALA A 168 -11.83 0.78 12.85
C ALA A 168 -11.84 1.25 11.41
N ILE A 169 -12.44 0.47 10.53
CA ILE A 169 -12.55 0.74 9.09
C ILE A 169 -14.04 0.74 8.75
N PRO A 170 -14.75 1.87 8.85
CA PRO A 170 -16.17 1.93 8.53
C PRO A 170 -16.48 1.59 7.06
N ILE A 171 -15.56 1.89 6.13
CA ILE A 171 -15.78 1.74 4.69
C ILE A 171 -14.54 1.14 4.05
N GLY A 172 -14.72 0.11 3.22
CA GLY A 172 -13.70 -0.44 2.33
C GLY A 172 -12.70 -1.37 2.99
N ALA A 173 -13.07 -2.00 4.10
CA ALA A 173 -12.19 -2.88 4.85
C ALA A 173 -11.78 -4.11 4.04
N GLN A 174 -10.49 -4.36 3.86
CA GLN A 174 -10.00 -5.63 3.33
C GLN A 174 -9.42 -6.47 4.46
N VAL A 175 -9.47 -7.80 4.34
CA VAL A 175 -8.91 -8.68 5.39
C VAL A 175 -7.41 -8.43 5.56
N LYS A 176 -6.68 -8.11 4.49
CA LYS A 176 -5.27 -7.68 4.56
C LYS A 176 -5.02 -6.45 5.44
N ASP A 177 -6.00 -5.55 5.59
CA ASP A 177 -5.83 -4.35 6.42
C ASP A 177 -5.77 -4.71 7.92
N LEU A 178 -6.19 -5.93 8.25
CA LEU A 178 -6.20 -6.51 9.59
C LEU A 178 -5.04 -7.50 9.79
N ASP A 179 -4.27 -7.78 8.72
CA ASP A 179 -3.08 -8.61 8.76
C ASP A 179 -1.93 -7.84 9.43
N VAL A 180 -1.58 -8.25 10.64
CA VAL A 180 -0.49 -7.63 11.43
C VAL A 180 0.86 -7.87 10.78
N ALA A 181 0.96 -8.86 9.89
CA ALA A 181 2.19 -9.12 9.17
C ALA A 181 2.58 -7.98 8.21
N SER A 182 1.60 -7.18 7.76
CA SER A 182 1.78 -6.09 6.79
C SER A 182 2.45 -4.84 7.37
N ASP A 183 2.19 -4.52 8.64
CA ASP A 183 2.78 -3.36 9.34
C ASP A 183 4.32 -3.45 9.46
N TYR A 184 4.89 -4.66 9.33
CA TYR A 184 6.33 -4.91 9.39
C TYR A 184 7.04 -4.86 8.04
N SER A 185 6.29 -4.88 6.93
CA SER A 185 6.85 -4.79 5.58
C SER A 185 6.51 -3.44 4.98
N LEU A 186 7.37 -2.45 5.23
CA LEU A 186 7.33 -1.11 4.62
C LEU A 186 7.37 -1.13 3.07
N GLN A 187 7.60 -2.30 2.47
CA GLN A 187 7.41 -2.62 1.07
C GLN A 187 6.73 -3.98 0.98
N GLU A 188 5.42 -4.01 0.81
CA GLU A 188 4.73 -5.18 0.29
C GLU A 188 5.19 -5.31 -1.17
N GLU A 189 6.30 -6.03 -1.39
CA GLU A 189 6.87 -6.22 -2.71
C GLU A 189 5.95 -7.10 -3.55
N LYS A 190 5.00 -6.46 -4.24
CA LYS A 190 4.15 -7.16 -5.19
C LYS A 190 5.02 -7.76 -6.30
N GLY A 191 4.86 -9.06 -6.57
CA GLY A 191 5.48 -9.80 -7.68
C GLY A 191 4.91 -9.39 -9.04
N LEU A 192 4.84 -10.30 -10.01
CA LEU A 192 4.19 -9.99 -11.30
C LEU A 192 2.67 -10.16 -11.22
N THR A 193 2.22 -11.13 -10.44
CA THR A 193 0.81 -11.51 -10.31
C THR A 193 0.33 -11.51 -8.85
N ASP A 194 -0.98 -11.77 -8.68
CA ASP A 194 -1.63 -11.83 -7.37
C ASP A 194 -1.11 -12.98 -6.49
N LEU A 195 -0.35 -13.95 -7.05
CA LEU A 195 0.22 -15.09 -6.32
C LEU A 195 1.17 -14.66 -5.17
N SER A 196 1.91 -13.58 -5.42
CA SER A 196 2.87 -12.99 -4.49
C SER A 196 2.22 -12.17 -3.37
N LEU A 197 0.91 -11.90 -3.44
CA LEU A 197 0.20 -11.02 -2.53
C LEU A 197 -0.28 -11.73 -1.24
N GLY A 198 -0.08 -13.04 -1.14
CA GLY A 198 -0.47 -13.84 0.02
C GLY A 198 -1.72 -14.69 -0.22
N PRO A 199 -2.25 -15.33 0.84
CA PRO A 199 -3.40 -16.20 0.73
C PRO A 199 -4.65 -15.43 0.25
N PRO A 200 -5.46 -16.01 -0.66
CA PRO A 200 -6.64 -15.39 -1.26
C PRO A 200 -7.59 -14.71 -0.25
N MET A 201 -7.74 -15.27 0.95
CA MET A 201 -8.59 -14.69 1.99
C MET A 201 -8.24 -13.23 2.34
N LEU A 202 -6.98 -12.83 2.21
CA LEU A 202 -6.51 -11.48 2.55
C LEU A 202 -7.02 -10.43 1.56
N HIS A 203 -7.28 -10.83 0.31
CA HIS A 203 -7.74 -9.94 -0.75
C HIS A 203 -9.25 -9.77 -0.78
N GLN A 204 -9.97 -10.44 0.13
CA GLN A 204 -11.41 -10.33 0.18
C GLN A 204 -11.83 -8.94 0.67
N GLN A 205 -12.60 -8.24 -0.17
CA GLN A 205 -13.25 -6.99 0.22
C GLN A 205 -14.36 -7.27 1.21
N THR A 206 -14.31 -6.52 2.30
CA THR A 206 -15.35 -6.41 3.30
C THR A 206 -15.85 -4.97 3.31
N GLY A 207 -17.11 -4.75 3.70
CA GLY A 207 -17.66 -3.40 3.77
C GLY A 207 -16.98 -2.63 4.89
N GLY A 208 -17.39 -2.90 6.13
CA GLY A 208 -16.78 -2.32 7.32
C GLY A 208 -16.09 -3.38 8.18
N ALA A 209 -15.12 -2.97 8.99
CA ALA A 209 -14.46 -3.83 9.97
C ALA A 209 -14.03 -3.07 11.23
N ILE A 210 -13.93 -3.79 12.33
CA ILE A 210 -13.25 -3.36 13.55
C ILE A 210 -12.32 -4.48 14.00
N GLY A 211 -11.11 -4.12 14.39
CA GLY A 211 -10.07 -5.06 14.77
C GLY A 211 -9.28 -4.58 15.97
N VAL A 212 -8.74 -5.54 16.70
CA VAL A 212 -7.83 -5.32 17.82
C VAL A 212 -6.63 -6.22 17.62
N THR A 213 -5.45 -5.69 17.94
CA THR A 213 -4.18 -6.39 17.90
C THR A 213 -3.50 -6.26 19.25
N VAL A 214 -3.01 -7.38 19.77
CA VAL A 214 -2.25 -7.47 21.00
C VAL A 214 -0.90 -8.12 20.71
N ARG A 215 0.18 -7.47 21.12
CA ARG A 215 1.54 -7.97 21.04
C ARG A 215 1.99 -8.35 22.44
N MET A 216 2.44 -9.59 22.58
CA MET A 216 3.02 -10.12 23.81
C MET A 216 4.35 -10.81 23.49
N SER A 217 5.45 -10.17 23.86
CA SER A 217 6.81 -10.66 23.62
C SER A 217 7.08 -10.97 22.13
N ASN A 218 7.14 -12.24 21.77
CA ASN A 218 7.37 -12.76 20.42
C ASN A 218 6.10 -13.23 19.71
N VAL A 219 4.92 -13.07 20.32
CA VAL A 219 3.63 -13.46 19.75
C VAL A 219 2.79 -12.21 19.54
N ILE A 220 2.13 -12.14 18.38
CA ILE A 220 1.16 -11.10 18.07
C ILE A 220 -0.15 -11.79 17.72
N ALA A 221 -1.24 -11.40 18.38
CA ALA A 221 -2.56 -11.90 18.08
C ALA A 221 -3.44 -10.74 17.59
N SER A 222 -4.20 -10.96 16.53
CA SER A 222 -5.25 -10.04 16.10
C SER A 222 -6.58 -10.74 15.96
N LEU A 223 -7.64 -10.01 16.27
CA LEU A 223 -9.02 -10.43 16.11
C LEU A 223 -9.80 -9.27 15.52
N ALA A 224 -10.59 -9.55 14.50
CA ALA A 224 -11.41 -8.56 13.86
C ALA A 224 -12.78 -9.12 13.49
N GLN A 225 -13.77 -8.23 13.53
CA GLN A 225 -15.11 -8.50 13.03
C GLN A 225 -15.38 -7.56 11.86
N SER A 226 -15.97 -8.11 10.82
CA SER A 226 -16.20 -7.40 9.59
C SER A 226 -17.57 -7.73 9.01
N ILE A 227 -18.12 -6.78 8.25
CA ILE A 227 -19.48 -6.85 7.72
C ILE A 227 -19.39 -6.65 6.23
N SER A 228 -19.84 -7.66 5.48
CA SER A 228 -19.99 -7.59 4.04
C SER A 228 -21.46 -7.36 3.69
N GLY A 229 -21.75 -6.36 2.85
CA GLY A 229 -23.12 -5.96 2.55
C GLY A 229 -23.20 -4.99 1.38
N ILE A 230 -23.13 -5.50 0.14
CA ILE A 230 -23.54 -4.72 -1.03
C ILE A 230 -24.50 -5.60 -1.86
N ARG A 231 -25.76 -5.16 -1.88
CA ARG A 231 -26.94 -5.64 -2.64
C ARG A 231 -27.75 -6.85 -2.14
N ASN A 232 -27.18 -7.97 -1.67
CA ASN A 232 -27.99 -9.21 -1.50
C ASN A 232 -27.95 -9.89 -0.10
N GLY A 233 -27.56 -9.16 0.95
CA GLY A 233 -27.60 -9.62 2.34
C GLY A 233 -26.35 -9.25 3.14
N HIS A 234 -26.53 -9.03 4.43
CA HIS A 234 -25.43 -8.72 5.35
C HIS A 234 -24.82 -10.02 5.89
N CYS A 235 -23.51 -10.18 5.77
CA CYS A 235 -22.76 -11.30 6.33
C CYS A 235 -21.74 -10.77 7.33
N LEU A 236 -21.76 -11.32 8.54
CA LEU A 236 -20.76 -11.09 9.57
C LEU A 236 -19.61 -12.06 9.36
N SER A 237 -18.39 -11.56 9.31
CA SER A 237 -17.17 -12.37 9.30
C SER A 237 -16.31 -12.06 10.52
N THR A 238 -15.65 -13.10 11.03
CA THR A 238 -14.66 -13.00 12.10
C THR A 238 -13.34 -13.43 11.53
N PHE A 239 -12.34 -12.56 11.61
CA PHE A 239 -10.97 -12.83 11.23
C PHE A 239 -10.13 -12.94 12.49
N GLY A 240 -9.29 -13.96 12.57
CA GLY A 240 -8.31 -14.14 13.63
C GLY A 240 -6.94 -14.43 13.05
N GLN A 241 -5.91 -13.87 13.65
CA GLN A 241 -4.53 -14.15 13.30
C GLN A 241 -3.68 -14.33 14.55
N VAL A 242 -2.76 -15.28 14.49
CA VAL A 242 -1.67 -15.40 15.46
C VAL A 242 -0.35 -15.46 14.70
N VAL A 243 0.55 -14.53 15.00
CA VAL A 243 1.90 -14.44 14.45
C VAL A 243 2.89 -14.77 15.54
N CYS A 244 3.72 -15.78 15.29
CA CYS A 244 4.84 -16.15 16.13
C CYS A 244 6.14 -15.71 15.46
N LEU A 245 6.87 -14.82 16.12
CA LEU A 245 8.23 -14.45 15.77
C LEU A 245 9.17 -15.51 16.36
N LEU A 246 9.81 -16.26 15.47
CA LEU A 246 10.77 -17.29 15.80
C LEU A 246 12.19 -16.70 15.74
N PRO A 247 13.16 -17.30 16.45
CA PRO A 247 14.57 -16.97 16.27
C PRO A 247 14.98 -17.11 14.79
N LEU A 248 16.08 -16.45 14.40
CA LEU A 248 16.64 -16.53 13.03
C LEU A 248 15.85 -15.80 11.93
N GLY A 249 15.04 -14.79 12.26
CA GLY A 249 14.31 -14.01 11.24
C GLY A 249 13.14 -14.76 10.60
N LEU A 250 12.65 -15.81 11.28
CA LEU A 250 11.51 -16.62 10.87
C LEU A 250 10.22 -16.08 11.49
N LYS A 251 9.17 -16.02 10.69
CA LYS A 251 7.85 -15.55 11.09
C LYS A 251 6.79 -16.53 10.63
N LEU A 252 6.10 -17.14 11.58
CA LEU A 252 4.99 -18.05 11.32
C LEU A 252 3.67 -17.36 11.65
N SER A 253 2.75 -17.30 10.69
CA SER A 253 1.43 -16.70 10.86
C SER A 253 0.34 -17.73 10.61
N LEU A 254 -0.54 -17.93 11.58
CA LEU A 254 -1.77 -18.69 11.44
C LEU A 254 -2.93 -17.71 11.27
N LEU A 255 -3.69 -17.87 10.20
CA LEU A 255 -4.80 -17.01 9.78
C LEU A 255 -6.07 -17.84 9.75
N GLY A 256 -7.17 -17.29 10.24
CA GLY A 256 -8.48 -17.90 10.18
C GLY A 256 -9.54 -16.86 9.84
N LEU A 257 -10.35 -17.14 8.83
CA LEU A 257 -11.52 -16.36 8.47
C LEU A 257 -12.75 -17.25 8.63
N HIS A 258 -13.67 -16.86 9.51
CA HIS A 258 -14.95 -17.52 9.68
C HIS A 258 -16.06 -16.59 9.16
N ARG A 259 -16.92 -17.08 8.26
CA ARG A 259 -18.09 -16.34 7.79
C ARG A 259 -19.34 -16.89 8.45
N GLY A 260 -20.06 -16.02 9.14
CA GLY A 260 -21.34 -16.31 9.74
C GLY A 260 -22.45 -16.43 8.71
N PRO A 261 -23.62 -16.95 9.11
CA PRO A 261 -24.77 -17.10 8.22
C PRO A 261 -25.18 -15.74 7.65
N LYS A 262 -25.65 -15.74 6.40
CA LYS A 262 -26.25 -14.54 5.80
C LYS A 262 -27.46 -14.15 6.67
N LEU A 263 -27.48 -12.91 7.15
CA LEU A 263 -28.63 -12.36 7.86
C LEU A 263 -29.75 -12.17 6.83
N ALA A 264 -30.61 -13.17 6.68
CA ALA A 264 -31.80 -13.07 5.87
C ALA A 264 -32.88 -12.29 6.63
N GLY A 265 -33.49 -11.30 5.97
CA GLY A 265 -34.89 -10.97 6.25
C GLY A 265 -35.21 -9.65 6.96
N HIS A 266 -34.30 -8.70 7.13
CA HIS A 266 -34.70 -7.30 7.36
C HIS A 266 -33.84 -6.40 6.50
N ASN A 267 -34.47 -5.50 5.74
CA ASN A 267 -33.83 -4.33 5.13
C ASN A 267 -33.36 -3.40 6.26
N ILE A 268 -32.35 -3.83 7.02
CA ILE A 268 -31.66 -2.96 7.94
C ILE A 268 -30.75 -2.10 7.05
N HIS A 269 -31.31 -0.99 6.58
CA HIS A 269 -30.53 0.15 6.07
C HIS A 269 -29.80 0.77 7.26
N LEU A 270 -28.80 0.05 7.76
CA LEU A 270 -27.74 0.65 8.57
C LEU A 270 -27.07 1.66 7.64
N GLY A 271 -27.14 2.95 7.99
CA GLY A 271 -26.44 4.00 7.25
C GLY A 271 -24.94 3.66 7.15
N ALA A 272 -24.22 4.33 6.24
CA ALA A 272 -22.81 4.06 5.92
C ALA A 272 -21.82 4.04 7.12
N PHE A 273 -22.28 4.39 8.33
CA PHE A 273 -21.50 4.47 9.56
C PHE A 273 -22.01 3.57 10.69
N ALA A 274 -23.00 2.70 10.45
CA ALA A 274 -23.57 1.87 11.51
C ALA A 274 -23.08 0.41 11.40
N ILE A 275 -22.24 0.02 12.36
CA ILE A 275 -21.70 -1.35 12.50
C ILE A 275 -22.51 -2.05 13.61
N PRO A 276 -23.43 -2.99 13.29
CA PRO A 276 -24.10 -3.78 14.31
C PRO A 276 -23.09 -4.72 14.97
N VAL A 277 -22.77 -4.47 16.23
CA VAL A 277 -21.99 -5.39 17.07
C VAL A 277 -23.00 -6.28 17.80
N GLY A 278 -23.11 -7.54 17.38
CA GLY A 278 -24.02 -8.50 18.01
C GLY A 278 -23.61 -9.94 17.74
N PHE A 279 -23.61 -10.76 18.77
CA PHE A 279 -23.44 -12.20 18.63
C PHE A 279 -24.70 -12.78 17.99
N SER A 280 -24.57 -13.41 16.82
CA SER A 280 -25.69 -14.08 16.15
C SER A 280 -26.27 -15.16 17.08
N ARG A 281 -27.52 -14.99 17.53
CA ARG A 281 -28.28 -16.12 18.08
C ARG A 281 -28.63 -17.06 16.93
N PRO A 282 -28.38 -18.38 17.05
CA PRO A 282 -28.94 -19.35 16.12
C PRO A 282 -30.45 -19.15 16.08
N PHE A 283 -31.02 -19.07 14.88
CA PHE A 283 -32.47 -19.01 14.72
C PHE A 283 -33.02 -20.38 15.14
N GLY A 284 -33.48 -20.45 16.39
CA GLY A 284 -34.25 -21.56 16.90
C GLY A 284 -35.59 -21.57 16.19
N ASP A 285 -35.88 -22.72 15.58
CA ASP A 285 -37.11 -23.13 14.93
C ASP A 285 -38.37 -22.51 15.59
N ALA A 286 -39.00 -21.55 14.92
CA ALA A 286 -40.29 -21.01 15.29
C ALA A 286 -41.21 -21.20 14.09
N GLY A 287 -41.91 -22.33 14.10
CA GLY A 287 -42.85 -22.72 13.05
C GLY A 287 -43.92 -21.65 12.84
N SER A 288 -44.01 -21.17 11.60
CA SER A 288 -45.27 -20.69 11.06
C SER A 288 -45.31 -21.02 9.58
N ARG A 289 -46.31 -21.83 9.26
CA ARG A 289 -46.58 -22.53 8.01
C ARG A 289 -47.31 -21.56 7.09
N VAL A 290 -46.67 -21.12 6.00
CA VAL A 290 -47.37 -20.56 4.83
C VAL A 290 -46.67 -21.08 3.57
N GLU A 291 -47.38 -21.95 2.85
CA GLU A 291 -47.08 -22.37 1.49
C GLU A 291 -47.21 -21.16 0.55
N ALA A 292 -46.16 -20.85 -0.21
CA ALA A 292 -46.30 -20.27 -1.54
C ALA A 292 -45.05 -20.61 -2.36
N SER A 293 -45.32 -21.22 -3.50
CA SER A 293 -44.41 -21.79 -4.48
C SER A 293 -43.49 -20.76 -5.16
N ALA A 294 -42.19 -21.02 -5.12
CA ALA A 294 -41.21 -20.50 -6.08
C ALA A 294 -40.11 -21.57 -6.32
N PRO A 295 -39.58 -21.71 -7.54
CA PRO A 295 -38.68 -22.82 -7.89
C PRO A 295 -37.32 -22.67 -7.18
N PRO A 296 -36.60 -23.78 -6.91
CA PRO A 296 -35.32 -23.73 -6.23
C PRO A 296 -34.25 -23.15 -7.16
N LEU A 297 -33.93 -21.87 -6.99
CA LEU A 297 -32.66 -21.33 -7.47
C LEU A 297 -31.55 -21.95 -6.62
N THR A 298 -30.85 -22.91 -7.23
CA THR A 298 -29.50 -23.43 -6.91
C THR A 298 -28.99 -23.20 -5.48
N PRO A 299 -28.66 -24.25 -4.71
CA PRO A 299 -28.03 -24.07 -3.40
C PRO A 299 -26.64 -23.48 -3.61
N ASN A 300 -26.53 -22.16 -3.52
CA ASN A 300 -25.25 -21.47 -3.38
C ASN A 300 -24.63 -22.01 -2.09
N ILE A 301 -23.69 -22.94 -2.24
CA ILE A 301 -22.91 -23.53 -1.15
C ILE A 301 -22.42 -22.36 -0.28
N PRO A 302 -22.80 -22.30 1.00
CA PRO A 302 -22.29 -21.26 1.87
C PRO A 302 -20.78 -21.48 2.01
N GLU A 303 -19.97 -20.53 1.57
CA GLU A 303 -18.54 -20.52 1.86
C GLU A 303 -18.35 -20.35 3.38
N PHE A 304 -18.39 -21.47 4.08
CA PHE A 304 -17.96 -21.58 5.48
C PHE A 304 -16.44 -21.42 5.45
N GLY A 305 -15.94 -20.25 5.81
CA GLY A 305 -14.58 -19.94 6.25
C GLY A 305 -13.35 -20.48 5.47
N SER A 306 -12.18 -19.98 5.85
CA SER A 306 -10.89 -20.51 5.41
C SER A 306 -9.83 -20.37 6.49
N ILE A 307 -8.86 -21.27 6.48
CA ILE A 307 -7.71 -21.27 7.38
C ILE A 307 -6.46 -21.25 6.52
N ALA A 308 -5.52 -20.37 6.83
CA ALA A 308 -4.24 -20.31 6.15
C ALA A 308 -3.08 -20.32 7.13
N LEU A 309 -1.98 -20.89 6.67
CA LEU A 309 -0.68 -20.80 7.31
C LEU A 309 0.26 -20.04 6.37
N LYS A 310 1.00 -19.08 6.91
CA LYS A 310 2.01 -18.30 6.18
C LYS A 310 3.32 -18.36 6.94
N LEU A 311 4.40 -18.60 6.24
CA LEU A 311 5.77 -18.62 6.74
C LEU A 311 6.57 -17.58 5.95
N ASP A 312 7.16 -16.61 6.65
CA ASP A 312 8.13 -15.68 6.08
C ASP A 312 9.50 -15.94 6.72
N SER A 313 10.55 -15.98 5.91
CA SER A 313 11.93 -16.21 6.33
C SER A 313 12.84 -15.18 5.68
N GLU A 314 13.58 -14.45 6.50
CA GLU A 314 14.63 -13.52 6.05
C GLU A 314 15.97 -14.24 6.23
N PHE A 315 16.56 -14.68 5.11
CA PHE A 315 17.83 -15.43 5.13
C PHE A 315 19.03 -14.50 5.27
N ASP A 316 18.94 -13.33 4.65
CA ASP A 316 19.96 -12.30 4.59
C ASP A 316 19.25 -10.95 4.44
N GLU A 317 19.98 -9.84 4.52
CA GLU A 317 19.43 -8.47 4.43
C GLU A 317 18.59 -8.25 3.15
N TYR A 318 18.89 -9.00 2.08
CA TYR A 318 18.24 -8.83 0.78
C TYR A 318 17.38 -10.02 0.35
N LYS A 319 17.55 -11.21 0.95
CA LYS A 319 16.94 -12.46 0.48
C LYS A 319 15.78 -12.89 1.37
N ARG A 320 14.62 -13.05 0.76
CA ARG A 320 13.36 -13.37 1.45
C ARG A 320 12.71 -14.57 0.81
N LEU A 321 12.31 -15.53 1.64
CA LEU A 321 11.46 -16.65 1.26
C LEU A 321 10.15 -16.51 2.01
N SER A 322 9.04 -16.47 1.29
CA SER A 322 7.71 -16.57 1.88
C SER A 322 6.97 -17.75 1.29
N GLY A 323 6.12 -18.39 2.08
CA GLY A 323 5.26 -19.46 1.62
C GLY A 323 3.94 -19.40 2.37
N TRP A 324 2.86 -19.74 1.69
CA TRP A 324 1.55 -19.84 2.31
C TRP A 324 0.75 -20.99 1.74
N ILE A 325 -0.19 -21.45 2.54
CA ILE A 325 -1.12 -22.53 2.23
C ILE A 325 -2.47 -22.14 2.82
N GLU A 326 -3.53 -22.19 2.02
CA GLU A 326 -4.91 -21.88 2.40
C GLU A 326 -5.81 -23.08 2.12
N MET A 327 -6.62 -23.45 3.11
CA MET A 327 -7.64 -24.48 3.00
C MET A 327 -9.03 -23.90 3.27
N LYS A 328 -10.00 -24.20 2.40
CA LYS A 328 -11.39 -23.77 2.58
C LYS A 328 -12.11 -24.77 3.49
N GLN A 329 -12.89 -24.29 4.46
CA GLN A 329 -13.55 -25.17 5.43
C GLN A 329 -14.69 -25.97 4.78
N ALA A 330 -15.39 -25.37 3.82
CA ALA A 330 -16.47 -26.02 3.06
C ALA A 330 -15.98 -27.10 2.08
N ASN A 331 -14.72 -27.03 1.65
CA ASN A 331 -14.12 -28.03 0.76
C ASN A 331 -12.65 -28.25 1.13
N PRO A 332 -12.36 -29.17 2.07
CA PRO A 332 -10.98 -29.44 2.52
C PRO A 332 -10.12 -30.08 1.41
N GLU A 333 -10.73 -30.62 0.35
CA GLU A 333 -9.99 -31.15 -0.81
C GLU A 333 -9.46 -30.04 -1.72
N HIS A 334 -9.91 -28.79 -1.52
CA HIS A 334 -9.47 -27.60 -2.24
C HIS A 334 -8.41 -26.85 -1.44
N LEU A 335 -7.16 -27.04 -1.84
CA LEU A 335 -5.99 -26.46 -1.19
C LEU A 335 -5.27 -25.52 -2.14
N GLU A 336 -5.10 -24.26 -1.74
CA GLU A 336 -4.34 -23.27 -2.51
C GLU A 336 -3.01 -23.00 -1.80
N TRP A 337 -1.93 -22.85 -2.55
CA TRP A 337 -0.62 -22.61 -1.97
C TRP A 337 0.25 -21.77 -2.90
N ALA A 338 1.20 -21.07 -2.31
CA ALA A 338 2.29 -20.47 -3.07
C ALA A 338 3.57 -20.36 -2.24
N VAL A 339 4.69 -20.28 -2.93
CA VAL A 339 6.03 -20.03 -2.41
C VAL A 339 6.65 -18.93 -3.26
N ASN A 340 7.19 -17.91 -2.62
CA ASN A 340 7.87 -16.78 -3.23
C ASN A 340 9.29 -16.71 -2.70
N PHE A 341 10.25 -16.54 -3.60
CA PHE A 341 11.63 -16.27 -3.25
C PHE A 341 12.07 -15.01 -3.98
N SER A 342 12.58 -14.02 -3.25
CA SER A 342 13.02 -12.76 -3.83
C SER A 342 14.34 -12.27 -3.23
N ASP A 343 15.05 -11.51 -4.05
CA ASP A 343 16.24 -10.76 -3.69
C ASP A 343 15.98 -9.29 -4.01
N SER A 344 15.91 -8.48 -2.95
CA SER A 344 15.69 -7.04 -3.01
C SER A 344 16.97 -6.29 -2.68
N SER A 345 18.06 -6.55 -3.42
CA SER A 345 19.33 -5.86 -3.20
C SER A 345 19.17 -4.33 -3.29
N GLU A 346 19.90 -3.59 -2.45
CA GLU A 346 19.88 -2.12 -2.44
C GLU A 346 20.54 -1.51 -3.68
N ASP A 347 21.33 -2.28 -4.43
CA ASP A 347 22.15 -1.84 -5.57
C ASP A 347 21.33 -1.55 -6.85
N GLY A 348 20.03 -1.32 -6.72
CA GLY A 348 19.14 -0.93 -7.82
C GLY A 348 18.64 -2.09 -8.67
N TYR A 349 19.11 -3.32 -8.42
CA TYR A 349 18.67 -4.53 -9.13
C TYR A 349 18.16 -5.57 -8.13
N GLY A 350 17.18 -6.36 -8.52
CA GLY A 350 16.68 -7.46 -7.74
C GLY A 350 16.03 -8.49 -8.63
N TRP A 351 15.54 -9.56 -8.05
CA TRP A 351 14.81 -10.57 -8.79
C TRP A 351 13.83 -11.28 -7.86
N GLY A 352 12.86 -11.96 -8.44
CA GLY A 352 11.95 -12.80 -7.67
C GLY A 352 11.34 -13.89 -8.51
N THR A 353 11.10 -15.03 -7.87
CA THR A 353 10.43 -16.18 -8.44
C THR A 353 9.31 -16.60 -7.52
N SER A 354 8.14 -16.86 -8.09
CA SER A 354 7.00 -17.39 -7.34
C SER A 354 6.44 -18.61 -8.01
N LEU A 355 5.98 -19.53 -7.19
CA LEU A 355 5.44 -20.82 -7.56
C LEU A 355 4.17 -21.05 -6.77
N GLY A 356 3.11 -21.52 -7.40
CA GLY A 356 1.93 -21.89 -6.65
C GLY A 356 0.90 -22.61 -7.49
N GLY A 357 -0.21 -22.94 -6.85
CA GLY A 357 -1.23 -23.73 -7.50
C GLY A 357 -2.38 -24.08 -6.58
N ILE A 358 -3.29 -24.83 -7.17
CA ILE A 358 -4.52 -25.29 -6.54
C ILE A 358 -4.58 -26.80 -6.70
N LEU A 359 -4.67 -27.50 -5.57
CA LEU A 359 -4.96 -28.93 -5.54
C LEU A 359 -6.46 -29.11 -5.34
N GLU A 360 -7.07 -29.89 -6.23
CA GLU A 360 -8.49 -30.29 -6.18
C GLU A 360 -8.55 -31.81 -6.02
N GLY A 361 -8.13 -32.32 -4.85
CA GLY A 361 -8.10 -33.75 -4.52
C GLY A 361 -6.86 -34.54 -5.00
N PRO A 362 -6.78 -35.85 -4.66
CA PRO A 362 -5.61 -36.68 -4.95
C PRO A 362 -5.46 -36.94 -6.46
N GLY A 363 -4.41 -36.37 -7.05
CA GLY A 363 -3.98 -36.63 -8.43
C GLY A 363 -4.45 -35.61 -9.48
N ASN A 364 -5.26 -34.62 -9.10
CA ASN A 364 -5.72 -33.58 -10.02
C ASN A 364 -5.06 -32.23 -9.70
N TRP A 365 -4.01 -31.89 -10.46
CA TRP A 365 -3.39 -30.57 -10.43
C TRP A 365 -4.24 -29.64 -11.30
N GLY A 366 -5.32 -29.12 -10.73
CA GLY A 366 -6.30 -28.31 -11.46
C GLY A 366 -5.71 -27.00 -11.98
N HIS A 367 -4.75 -26.42 -11.25
CA HIS A 367 -4.09 -25.16 -11.62
C HIS A 367 -2.67 -25.08 -11.07
N PHE A 368 -1.73 -24.62 -11.88
CA PHE A 368 -0.34 -24.41 -11.52
C PHE A 368 0.20 -23.14 -12.18
N GLN A 369 0.97 -22.37 -11.44
CA GLN A 369 1.50 -21.08 -11.88
C GLN A 369 2.94 -20.90 -11.43
N VAL A 370 3.76 -20.42 -12.35
CA VAL A 370 5.15 -20.02 -12.11
C VAL A 370 5.32 -18.60 -12.61
N GLU A 371 5.95 -17.73 -11.84
CA GLU A 371 6.41 -16.44 -12.31
C GLU A 371 7.87 -16.20 -11.94
N SER A 372 8.56 -15.45 -12.79
CA SER A 372 9.93 -15.02 -12.56
C SER A 372 10.11 -13.61 -13.11
N TYR A 373 10.73 -12.73 -12.35
CA TYR A 373 10.99 -11.36 -12.76
C TYR A 373 12.37 -10.87 -12.33
N VAL A 374 12.82 -9.84 -13.04
CA VAL A 374 13.93 -8.99 -12.62
C VAL A 374 13.33 -7.66 -12.17
N LYS A 375 13.88 -7.06 -11.11
CA LYS A 375 13.47 -5.75 -10.59
C LYS A 375 14.57 -4.75 -10.87
N PHE A 376 14.20 -3.60 -11.43
CA PHE A 376 15.08 -2.47 -11.68
C PHE A 376 14.54 -1.23 -10.98
N ASN A 377 15.33 -0.64 -10.08
CA ASN A 377 14.98 0.51 -9.26
C ASN A 377 15.90 1.69 -9.60
N PRO A 378 15.63 2.46 -10.68
CA PRO A 378 16.40 3.65 -11.01
C PRO A 378 16.27 4.75 -9.95
N SER A 379 15.24 4.71 -9.10
CA SER A 379 15.10 5.59 -7.96
C SER A 379 14.30 4.91 -6.83
N LYS A 380 14.33 5.48 -5.62
CA LYS A 380 13.49 5.01 -4.50
C LYS A 380 11.98 5.10 -4.77
N ARG A 381 11.58 5.91 -5.75
CA ARG A 381 10.19 6.23 -6.10
C ARG A 381 9.68 5.52 -7.34
N PHE A 382 10.56 4.81 -8.05
CA PHE A 382 10.22 4.14 -9.30
C PHE A 382 10.84 2.76 -9.32
N SER A 383 10.02 1.75 -9.63
CA SER A 383 10.49 0.39 -9.90
C SER A 383 9.88 -0.13 -11.19
N LEU A 384 10.68 -0.89 -11.95
CA LEU A 384 10.27 -1.60 -13.15
C LEU A 384 10.57 -3.09 -12.98
N LYS A 385 9.60 -3.94 -13.28
CA LYS A 385 9.68 -5.40 -13.15
C LYS A 385 9.27 -6.07 -14.46
N PRO A 386 10.20 -6.25 -15.43
CA PRO A 386 10.00 -7.17 -16.53
C PRO A 386 10.08 -8.62 -16.03
N GLY A 387 9.22 -9.48 -16.56
CA GLY A 387 9.28 -10.89 -16.25
C GLY A 387 8.33 -11.74 -17.06
N VAL A 388 8.24 -13.00 -16.67
CA VAL A 388 7.48 -14.03 -17.37
C VAL A 388 6.61 -14.76 -16.36
N ALA A 389 5.36 -15.01 -16.72
CA ALA A 389 4.46 -15.89 -15.98
C ALA A 389 4.02 -17.04 -16.89
N TYR A 390 4.06 -18.26 -16.37
CA TYR A 390 3.59 -19.45 -17.02
C TYR A 390 2.46 -20.04 -16.20
N VAL A 391 1.30 -20.21 -16.83
CA VAL A 391 0.06 -20.64 -16.19
C VAL A 391 -0.43 -21.90 -16.88
N VAL A 392 -0.68 -22.94 -16.09
CA VAL A 392 -1.29 -24.19 -16.52
C VAL A 392 -2.61 -24.35 -15.79
N SER A 393 -3.71 -24.49 -16.53
CA SER A 393 -5.04 -24.69 -15.97
C SER A 393 -5.73 -25.81 -16.73
N GLY A 394 -5.77 -27.02 -16.16
CA GLY A 394 -6.21 -28.22 -16.85
C GLY A 394 -5.39 -28.49 -18.13
N SER A 395 -6.05 -28.49 -19.29
CA SER A 395 -5.41 -28.68 -20.60
C SER A 395 -4.83 -27.39 -21.21
N THR A 396 -5.10 -26.23 -20.60
CA THR A 396 -4.68 -24.93 -21.13
C THR A 396 -3.32 -24.53 -20.58
N GLN A 397 -2.47 -24.02 -21.46
CA GLN A 397 -1.14 -23.51 -21.14
C GLN A 397 -1.00 -22.11 -21.72
N THR A 398 -0.61 -21.17 -20.87
CA THR A 398 -0.44 -19.76 -21.22
C THR A 398 0.92 -19.28 -20.76
N LEU A 399 1.67 -18.69 -21.70
CA LEU A 399 2.90 -17.96 -21.38
C LEU A 399 2.61 -16.47 -21.50
N ALA A 400 2.91 -15.70 -20.46
CA ALA A 400 2.72 -14.26 -20.42
C ALA A 400 4.06 -13.56 -20.21
N LEU A 401 4.40 -12.63 -21.11
CA LEU A 401 5.46 -11.66 -20.87
C LEU A 401 4.82 -10.46 -20.16
N VAL A 402 5.22 -10.21 -18.91
CA VAL A 402 4.60 -9.19 -18.05
C VAL A 402 5.60 -8.10 -17.76
N LEU A 403 5.14 -6.85 -17.86
CA LEU A 403 5.87 -5.67 -17.42
C LEU A 403 5.04 -4.96 -16.36
N ARG A 404 5.58 -4.87 -15.15
CA ARG A 404 4.98 -4.11 -14.06
C ARG A 404 5.83 -2.90 -13.71
N SER A 405 5.23 -1.75 -13.50
CA SER A 405 5.94 -0.57 -12.98
C SER A 405 5.18 0.03 -11.80
N ASN A 406 5.92 0.35 -10.73
CA ASN A 406 5.35 1.02 -9.56
C ASN A 406 5.99 2.40 -9.40
N TRP A 407 5.16 3.41 -9.18
CA TRP A 407 5.54 4.78 -8.90
C TRP A 407 5.02 5.19 -7.53
N SER A 408 5.84 5.87 -6.73
CA SER A 408 5.44 6.44 -5.46
C SER A 408 5.83 7.92 -5.34
N ILE A 409 4.97 8.72 -4.70
CA ILE A 409 5.16 10.16 -4.47
C ILE A 409 5.23 10.45 -2.98
#